data_AF-A0A0K1E237-F1
#
_entry.id   AF-A0A0K1E237-F1
#
_cell.length_a   1.000
_cell.length_b   1.000
_cell.length_c   1.000
_cell.angle_alpha   90.00
_cell.angle_beta   90.00
_cell.angle_gamma   90.00
#
_symmetry.space_group_name_H-M   'P 1'
#
loop_
_entity.id
_entity.type
_entity.pdbx_description
1 polymer ?
#
loop_
_entity_poly.entity_id
_entity_poly.type
_entity_poly.pdbx_seq_one_letter_code
_entity_poly.pdbx_strand_id
1 'polypeptide(L)' 'MRRRGVVKFVRKVGAVLAEQVAHYFGMPVEEARRLLDELVEKGELRAVEIAGLKFYFVDPKEAAEVILGSIKPD' A
#
# COMPACT_ATOMS: atom_id res chain seq x y z
N MET A 1 -17.85 -2.35 -3.19
CA MET A 1 -17.47 -1.61 -1.96
C MET A 1 -15.98 -1.72 -1.60
N ARG A 2 -15.31 -2.87 -1.77
CA ARG A 2 -13.92 -3.08 -1.31
C ARG A 2 -12.88 -2.07 -1.84
N ARG A 3 -12.84 -1.77 -3.16
CA ARG A 3 -11.85 -0.84 -3.77
C ARG A 3 -11.79 0.54 -3.12
N ARG A 4 -12.94 1.22 -2.98
CA ARG A 4 -13.01 2.54 -2.31
C ARG A 4 -12.53 2.49 -0.86
N GLY A 5 -12.81 1.39 -0.15
CA GLY A 5 -12.32 1.17 1.21
C GLY A 5 -10.80 1.04 1.27
N VAL A 6 -10.21 0.27 0.35
CA VAL A 6 -8.75 0.11 0.24
C VAL A 6 -8.07 1.43 -0.09
N VAL A 7 -8.52 2.18 -1.10
CA VAL A 7 -7.93 3.48 -1.43
C VAL A 7 -8.02 4.45 -0.24
N LYS A 8 -9.16 4.50 0.46
CA LYS A 8 -9.32 5.33 1.65
C LYS A 8 -8.37 4.91 2.78
N PHE A 9 -8.14 3.60 2.94
CA PHE A 9 -7.18 3.08 3.90
C PHE A 9 -5.75 3.48 3.55
N VAL A 10 -5.32 3.29 2.29
CA VAL A 10 -3.98 3.70 1.83
C VAL A 10 -3.75 5.19 2.05
N ARG A 11 -4.73 6.05 1.72
CA ARG A 11 -4.64 7.50 2.00
C ARG A 11 -4.52 7.84 3.48
N LYS A 12 -5.12 7.05 4.36
CA LYS A 12 -5.04 7.28 5.81
C LYS A 12 -3.66 6.90 6.36
N VAL A 13 -3.04 5.87 5.79
CA VAL A 13 -1.77 5.31 6.27
C VAL A 13 -0.55 5.92 5.57
N GLY A 14 -0.73 6.48 4.37
CA GLY A 14 0.34 7.04 3.52
C GLY A 14 0.90 6.00 2.55
N ALA A 15 1.46 4.90 3.07
CA ALA A 15 1.95 3.77 2.28
C ALA A 15 1.65 2.42 2.95
N VAL A 16 1.37 1.39 2.16
CA VAL A 16 1.06 0.04 2.67
C VAL A 16 1.74 -1.07 1.88
N LEU A 17 1.94 -2.21 2.54
CA LEU A 17 2.24 -3.50 1.93
C LEU A 17 0.96 -4.31 1.70
N ALA A 18 1.00 -5.28 0.78
CA ALA A 18 -0.14 -6.16 0.49
C ALA A 18 -0.59 -6.95 1.73
N GLU A 19 0.36 -7.35 2.56
CA GLU A 19 0.17 -8.09 3.81
C GLU A 19 -0.62 -7.28 4.83
N GLN A 20 -0.38 -5.97 4.92
CA GLN A 20 -1.12 -5.07 5.81
C GLN A 20 -2.58 -4.90 5.36
N VAL A 21 -2.80 -4.80 4.05
CA VAL A 21 -4.16 -4.73 3.47
C VAL A 21 -4.89 -6.05 3.66
N ALA A 22 -4.23 -7.18 3.41
CA ALA A 22 -4.76 -8.52 3.62
C ALA A 22 -5.23 -8.71 5.07
N HIS A 23 -4.37 -8.34 6.03
CA HIS A 23 -4.69 -8.40 7.45
C HIS A 23 -5.88 -7.49 7.82
N TYR A 24 -5.87 -6.23 7.39
CA TYR A 24 -6.91 -5.26 7.75
C TYR A 24 -8.29 -5.61 7.18
N PHE A 25 -8.34 -6.13 5.95
CA PHE A 25 -9.60 -6.44 5.26
C PHE A 25 -10.02 -7.91 5.34
N GLY A 26 -9.25 -8.76 6.02
CA GLY A 26 -9.55 -10.19 6.17
C GLY A 26 -9.60 -10.93 4.84
N MET A 27 -8.60 -10.73 3.98
CA MET A 27 -8.51 -11.36 2.65
C MET A 27 -7.13 -12.00 2.42
N PRO A 28 -7.00 -12.95 1.47
CA PRO A 28 -5.70 -13.52 1.09
C PRO A 28 -4.72 -12.45 0.60
N VAL A 29 -3.42 -12.64 0.85
CA VAL A 29 -2.37 -11.69 0.45
C VAL A 29 -2.32 -11.51 -1.07
N GLU A 30 -2.51 -12.59 -1.81
CA GLU A 30 -2.54 -12.61 -3.27
C GLU A 30 -3.79 -11.91 -3.83
N GLU A 31 -4.92 -11.93 -3.11
CA GLU A 31 -6.09 -11.14 -3.45
C GLU A 31 -5.81 -9.65 -3.20
N ALA A 32 -5.24 -9.31 -2.04
CA ALA A 32 -4.87 -7.93 -1.72
C ALA A 32 -3.85 -7.35 -2.71
N ARG A 33 -2.83 -8.14 -3.07
CA ARG A 33 -1.79 -7.74 -4.04
C ARG A 33 -2.39 -7.47 -5.41
N ARG A 34 -3.19 -8.40 -5.95
CA ARG A 34 -3.89 -8.20 -7.23
C ARG A 34 -4.78 -6.97 -7.21
N LEU A 35 -5.52 -6.77 -6.11
CA LEU A 35 -6.38 -5.60 -5.95
C LEU A 35 -5.58 -4.28 -5.95
N LEU A 36 -4.44 -4.24 -5.28
CA LEU A 36 -3.58 -3.06 -5.24
C LEU A 36 -2.92 -2.80 -6.59
N ASP A 37 -2.45 -3.84 -7.28
CA ASP A 37 -1.89 -3.73 -8.64
C ASP A 37 -2.95 -3.20 -9.62
N GLU A 38 -4.18 -3.72 -9.58
CA GLU A 38 -5.31 -3.21 -10.37
C GLU A 38 -5.64 -1.72 -10.09
N LEU A 39 -5.36 -1.22 -8.88
CA LEU A 39 -5.55 0.18 -8.52
C LEU A 39 -4.40 1.06 -9.02
N VAL A 40 -3.19 0.51 -9.10
CA VAL A 40 -2.05 1.17 -9.73
C VAL A 40 -2.28 1.30 -11.24
N GLU A 41 -2.74 0.24 -11.90
CA GLU A 41 -3.07 0.26 -13.34
C GLU A 41 -4.15 1.29 -13.68
N LYS A 42 -5.12 1.51 -12.77
CA LYS A 42 -6.17 2.52 -12.92
C LYS A 42 -5.73 3.94 -12.54
N GLY A 43 -4.50 4.12 -12.07
CA GLY A 43 -3.98 5.41 -11.60
C GLY A 43 -4.56 5.89 -10.27
N GLU A 44 -5.25 5.01 -9.53
CA GLU A 44 -5.79 5.33 -8.20
C GLU A 44 -4.71 5.27 -7.11
N LEU A 45 -3.69 4.43 -7.31
CA LEU A 45 -2.51 4.28 -6.47
C LEU A 45 -1.23 4.38 -7.31
N ARG A 46 -0.10 4.53 -6.62
CA ARG A 46 1.26 4.38 -7.13
C ARG A 46 1.96 3.27 -6.35
N ALA A 47 3.02 2.70 -6.92
CA ALA A 47 3.82 1.69 -6.24
C ALA A 47 5.32 1.94 -6.42
N VAL A 48 6.10 1.53 -5.41
CA VAL A 48 7.57 1.52 -5.44
C VAL A 48 8.07 0.26 -4.77
N GLU A 49 9.15 -0.31 -5.28
CA GLU A 49 9.82 -1.46 -4.67
C GLU A 49 11.13 -1.02 -4.01
N ILE A 50 11.29 -1.33 -2.73
CA ILE A 50 12.46 -0.99 -1.92
C ILE A 50 12.85 -2.21 -1.10
N ALA A 51 14.09 -2.66 -1.24
CA ALA A 51 14.62 -3.84 -0.52
C ALA A 51 13.74 -5.10 -0.64
N GLY A 52 13.12 -5.33 -1.81
CA GLY A 52 12.24 -6.47 -2.08
C GLY A 52 10.81 -6.33 -1.52
N LEU A 53 10.47 -5.17 -0.93
CA LEU A 53 9.13 -4.84 -0.46
C LEU A 53 8.45 -3.86 -1.41
N LYS A 54 7.24 -4.22 -1.86
CA LYS A 54 6.43 -3.38 -2.75
C LYS A 54 5.44 -2.56 -1.93
N PHE A 55 5.68 -1.25 -1.86
CA PHE A 55 4.83 -0.29 -1.18
C PHE A 55 3.83 0.33 -2.15
N TYR A 56 2.58 0.44 -1.72
CA TYR A 56 1.49 1.06 -2.46
C TYR A 56 1.04 2.34 -1.74
N PHE A 57 0.91 3.44 -2.46
CA PHE A 57 0.69 4.75 -1.87
C PHE A 57 -0.09 5.69 -2.81
N VAL A 58 -0.58 6.81 -2.28
CA VAL A 58 -1.23 7.86 -3.08
C VAL A 58 -0.31 9.06 -3.27
N ASP A 59 0.28 9.58 -2.20
CA ASP A 59 1.20 10.73 -2.22
C ASP A 59 2.65 10.27 -1.94
N PRO A 60 3.63 10.56 -2.82
CA PRO A 60 5.02 10.16 -2.64
C PRO A 60 5.68 10.81 -1.41
N LYS A 61 5.25 12.01 -0.98
CA LYS A 61 5.80 12.67 0.21
C LYS A 61 5.38 11.93 1.47
N GLU A 62 4.08 11.66 1.61
CA GLU A 62 3.55 10.86 2.73
C GLU A 62 4.15 9.45 2.73
N ALA A 63 4.31 8.84 1.56
CA ALA A 63 4.93 7.54 1.43
C ALA A 63 6.37 7.53 1.94
N ALA A 64 7.16 8.56 1.59
CA ALA A 64 8.55 8.67 2.05
C ALA A 64 8.63 8.79 3.58
N GLU A 65 7.76 9.60 4.20
CA GLU A 65 7.72 9.74 5.67
C GLU A 65 7.42 8.41 6.37
N VAL A 66 6.45 7.65 5.86
CA VAL A 66 6.06 6.34 6.40
C VAL A 66 7.16 5.30 6.22
N ILE A 67 7.75 5.22 5.02
CA ILE A 67 8.78 4.24 4.70
C ILE A 67 10.05 4.54 5.50
N LEU A 68 10.50 5.79 5.55
CA LEU A 68 11.68 6.18 6.34
C LEU A 68 11.44 5.98 7.84
N GLY A 69 10.24 6.27 8.35
CA GLY A 69 9.89 6.00 9.76
C GLY A 69 9.83 4.51 10.10
N SER A 70 9.62 3.63 9.11
CA SER A 70 9.60 2.18 9.29
C SER A 70 10.99 1.54 9.31
N ILE A 71 12.01 2.24 8.83
CA ILE A 71 13.40 1.81 8.82
C ILE A 71 14.09 2.43 10.05
N LYS A 72 14.35 1.63 11.09
CA LYS A 72 15.25 2.07 12.16
C LYS A 72 16.69 1.95 11.67
N PRO A 73 17.51 3.00 11.75
CA PRO A 73 18.95 2.83 11.63
C PRO A 73 19.42 2.02 12.85
N ASP A 74 20.10 0.91 12.58
CA ASP A 74 20.89 0.19 13.60
C ASP A 74 22.00 1.09 14.16
#